data_AF-A0A0Q4V1N0-F1
#
_entry.id   AF-A0A0Q4V1N0-F1
#
_cell.length_a   1.000
_cell.length_b   1.000
_cell.length_c   1.000
_cell.angle_alpha   90.00
_cell.angle_beta   90.00
_cell.angle_gamma   90.00
#
_symmetry.space_group_name_H-M   'P 1'
#
loop_
_entity.id
_entity.type
_entity.pdbx_description
1 polymer ?
#
loop_
_entity_poly.entity_id
_entity_poly.type
_entity_poly.pdbx_seq_one_letter_code
_entity_poly.pdbx_strand_id
1 'polypeptide(L)'
;MAKLERDAVVHEALALLDEVGLDGVSTRALARRLGVEQPSLYWHFRNKQELLTAMADAAVEPLDDVPLPTVGEDWRAWFLENHRRFRIALLDHRDGARLHAGSTPSGDTRDRLVQKLGFLEQSGLPQADAIAGMLAASRFTVGSALEQQADPDQAEGRAVAAEEHLGIPTHEQAFEAGLRMILVGLEVTSRP
;
A
#
# COMPACT_ATOMS: atom_id res chain seq x y z
N MET A 1 20.94 -14.61 23.69
CA MET A 1 20.33 -14.45 22.35
C MET A 1 19.13 -13.54 22.53
N ALA A 2 19.21 -12.31 22.02
CA ALA A 2 18.04 -11.44 21.99
C ALA A 2 16.96 -12.15 21.18
N LYS A 3 15.78 -12.31 21.79
CA LYS A 3 14.59 -12.81 21.09
C LYS A 3 14.39 -11.87 19.90
N LEU A 4 14.52 -12.38 18.67
CA LEU A 4 14.09 -11.61 17.49
C LEU A 4 12.62 -11.29 17.73
N GLU A 5 12.28 -10.02 17.90
CA GLU A 5 10.88 -9.64 17.90
C GLU A 5 10.40 -9.67 16.46
N ARG A 6 9.22 -10.26 16.23
CA ARG A 6 8.69 -10.55 14.90
C ARG A 6 8.73 -9.31 14.01
N ASP A 7 8.42 -8.15 14.57
CA ASP A 7 8.33 -6.88 13.85
C ASP A 7 9.72 -6.37 13.42
N ALA A 8 10.74 -6.55 14.28
CA ALA A 8 12.12 -6.26 13.89
C ALA A 8 12.59 -7.12 12.70
N VAL A 9 12.14 -8.37 12.63
CA VAL A 9 12.43 -9.25 11.47
C VAL A 9 11.77 -8.74 10.20
N VAL A 10 10.53 -8.24 10.30
CA VAL A 10 9.78 -7.69 9.17
C VAL A 10 10.42 -6.41 8.66
N HIS A 11 10.82 -5.49 9.54
CA HIS A 11 11.52 -4.27 9.12
C HIS A 11 12.84 -4.56 8.42
N GLU A 12 13.62 -5.54 8.90
CA GLU A 12 14.84 -5.96 8.19
C GLU A 12 14.55 -6.64 6.85
N ALA A 13 13.40 -7.28 6.70
CA ALA A 13 12.95 -7.82 5.42
C ALA A 13 12.50 -6.74 4.43
N LEU A 14 11.89 -5.65 4.91
CA LEU A 14 11.58 -4.46 4.11
C LEU A 14 12.86 -3.73 3.68
N ALA A 15 13.83 -3.57 4.59
CA ALA A 15 15.13 -3.01 4.22
C ALA A 15 15.85 -3.88 3.17
N LEU A 16 15.75 -5.21 3.29
CA LEU A 16 16.25 -6.13 2.26
C LEU A 16 15.50 -5.96 0.93
N LEU A 17 14.18 -5.78 0.95
CA LEU A 17 13.37 -5.51 -0.24
C LEU A 17 13.88 -4.26 -0.97
N ASP A 18 14.15 -3.19 -0.26
CA ASP A 18 14.65 -1.94 -0.84
C ASP A 18 16.00 -2.13 -1.55
N GLU A 19 16.88 -2.96 -0.97
CA GLU A 19 18.19 -3.26 -1.53
C GLU A 19 18.13 -4.16 -2.77
N VAL A 20 17.38 -5.27 -2.71
CA VAL A 20 17.48 -6.35 -3.72
C VAL A 20 16.23 -6.55 -4.57
N GLY A 21 15.15 -5.83 -4.29
CA GLY A 21 13.85 -6.02 -4.93
C GLY A 21 13.15 -7.31 -4.50
N LEU A 22 11.86 -7.42 -4.85
CA LEU A 22 10.98 -8.48 -4.37
C LEU A 22 11.46 -9.88 -4.77
N ASP A 23 12.05 -10.00 -5.96
CA ASP A 23 12.59 -11.26 -6.48
C ASP A 23 13.85 -11.72 -5.74
N GLY A 24 14.59 -10.78 -5.13
CA GLY A 24 15.77 -11.06 -4.30
C GLY A 24 15.42 -11.45 -2.85
N VAL A 25 14.22 -11.12 -2.37
CA VAL A 25 13.78 -11.44 -1.01
C VAL A 25 13.55 -12.95 -0.85
N SER A 26 14.24 -13.53 0.13
CA SER A 26 14.08 -14.94 0.53
C SER A 26 14.42 -15.13 2.00
N THR A 27 13.89 -16.19 2.62
CA THR A 27 14.22 -16.55 4.02
C THR A 27 15.72 -16.78 4.20
N ARG A 28 16.41 -17.34 3.20
CA ARG A 28 17.88 -17.49 3.21
C ARG A 28 18.61 -16.14 3.17
N ALA A 29 18.18 -15.22 2.30
CA ALA A 29 18.80 -13.90 2.22
C ALA A 29 18.59 -13.11 3.52
N LEU A 30 17.39 -13.19 4.09
CA LEU A 30 17.04 -12.56 5.36
C LEU A 30 17.83 -13.14 6.54
N ALA A 31 17.96 -14.47 6.63
CA ALA A 31 18.74 -15.13 7.69
C ALA A 31 20.21 -14.67 7.66
N ARG A 32 20.81 -14.62 6.46
CA ARG A 32 22.16 -14.10 6.25
C ARG A 32 22.29 -12.64 6.68
N ARG A 33 21.31 -11.79 6.33
CA ARG A 33 21.29 -10.38 6.71
C ARG A 33 21.27 -10.21 8.24
N LEU A 34 20.44 -11.00 8.92
CA LEU A 34 20.27 -10.96 10.37
C LEU A 34 21.39 -11.66 11.15
N GLY A 35 22.32 -12.34 10.46
CA GLY A 35 23.38 -13.12 11.10
C GLY A 35 22.85 -14.32 11.91
N VAL A 36 21.69 -14.88 11.51
CA VAL A 36 21.05 -16.02 12.17
C VAL A 36 20.95 -17.23 11.24
N GLU A 37 20.75 -18.40 11.83
CA GLU A 37 20.48 -19.62 11.10
C GLU A 37 19.05 -19.61 10.54
N GLN A 38 18.83 -20.17 9.35
CA GLN A 38 17.48 -20.25 8.74
C GLN A 38 16.41 -20.88 9.64
N PRO A 39 16.70 -21.98 10.37
CA PRO A 39 15.80 -22.52 11.40
C PRO A 39 15.26 -21.49 12.40
N SER A 40 16.03 -20.45 12.72
CA SER A 40 15.61 -19.38 13.63
C SER A 40 14.45 -18.55 13.06
N LEU A 41 14.38 -18.36 11.74
CA LEU A 41 13.29 -17.64 11.08
C LEU A 41 11.98 -18.43 11.02
N TYR A 42 12.05 -19.77 10.99
CA TYR A 42 10.85 -20.62 10.96
C TYR A 42 9.99 -20.50 12.22
N TRP A 43 10.57 -20.05 13.34
CA TRP A 43 9.82 -19.71 14.55
C TRP A 43 8.92 -18.49 14.39
N HIS A 44 9.25 -17.59 13.44
CA HIS A 44 8.50 -16.38 13.15
C HIS A 44 7.61 -16.51 11.91
N PHE A 45 8.10 -17.20 10.87
CA PHE A 45 7.42 -17.35 9.59
C PHE A 45 7.60 -18.77 9.07
N ARG A 46 6.51 -19.52 8.91
CA ARG A 46 6.52 -20.91 8.48
C ARG A 46 6.97 -21.07 7.03
N ASN A 47 6.79 -20.05 6.19
CA ASN A 47 7.15 -20.05 4.78
C ASN A 47 7.35 -18.63 4.23
N LYS A 48 7.82 -18.52 2.98
CA LYS A 48 8.03 -17.23 2.30
C LYS A 48 6.73 -16.41 2.20
N GLN A 49 5.59 -17.05 1.98
CA GLN A 49 4.32 -16.35 1.84
C GLN A 49 3.91 -15.64 3.13
N GLU A 50 4.09 -16.29 4.29
CA GLU A 50 3.79 -15.69 5.59
C GLU A 50 4.69 -14.48 5.88
N LEU A 51 5.97 -14.55 5.49
CA LEU A 51 6.88 -13.41 5.53
C LEU A 51 6.40 -12.27 4.62
N LEU A 52 6.05 -12.57 3.37
CA LEU A 52 5.57 -11.56 2.41
C LEU A 52 4.26 -10.90 2.88
N THR A 53 3.33 -11.66 3.45
CA THR A 53 2.10 -11.09 4.04
C THR A 53 2.45 -10.13 5.19
N ALA A 54 3.34 -10.54 6.09
CA ALA A 54 3.75 -9.66 7.19
C ALA A 54 4.47 -8.40 6.71
N MET A 55 5.30 -8.51 5.68
CA MET A 55 5.94 -7.36 5.02
C MET A 55 4.91 -6.44 4.38
N ALA A 56 3.89 -6.99 3.71
CA ALA A 56 2.83 -6.19 3.07
C ALA A 56 2.00 -5.42 4.10
N ASP A 57 1.68 -6.03 5.25
CA ASP A 57 1.00 -5.36 6.36
C ASP A 57 1.88 -4.24 6.93
N ALA A 58 3.16 -4.52 7.21
CA ALA A 58 4.10 -3.52 7.74
C ALA A 58 4.39 -2.36 6.77
N ALA A 59 4.41 -2.62 5.46
CA ALA A 59 4.62 -1.57 4.46
C ALA A 59 3.49 -0.53 4.43
N VAL A 60 2.29 -0.89 4.90
CA VAL A 60 1.14 0.02 4.97
C VAL A 60 0.80 0.46 6.39
N GLU A 61 1.53 -0.01 7.39
CA GLU A 61 1.40 0.38 8.81
C GLU A 61 1.47 1.90 9.05
N PRO A 62 2.23 2.72 8.29
CA PRO A 62 2.17 4.18 8.45
C PRO A 62 0.77 4.79 8.24
N LEU A 63 -0.14 4.06 7.57
CA LEU A 63 -1.56 4.45 7.46
C LEU A 63 -2.33 4.25 8.77
N ASP A 64 -1.81 3.40 9.64
CA ASP A 64 -2.39 3.09 10.93
C ASP A 64 -1.98 4.15 11.97
N ASP A 65 -0.88 4.88 11.78
CA ASP A 65 -0.58 6.04 12.63
C ASP A 65 -1.52 7.23 12.41
N VAL A 66 -2.28 7.21 11.31
CA VAL A 66 -3.26 8.25 11.00
C VAL A 66 -4.52 8.03 11.85
N PRO A 67 -5.01 9.06 12.56
CA PRO A 67 -6.28 8.99 13.24
C PRO A 67 -7.40 8.60 12.27
N LEU A 68 -8.28 7.72 12.74
CA LEU A 68 -9.50 7.41 11.98
C LEU A 68 -10.37 8.67 11.86
N PRO A 69 -11.06 8.83 10.73
CA PRO A 69 -11.95 9.95 10.53
C PRO A 69 -13.09 9.92 11.55
N THR A 70 -13.47 11.10 12.03
CA THR A 70 -14.58 11.27 12.96
C THR A 70 -15.87 11.66 12.24
N VAL A 71 -17.02 11.34 12.83
CA VAL A 71 -18.33 11.68 12.27
C VAL A 71 -18.46 13.19 12.10
N GLY A 72 -18.84 13.63 10.91
CA GLY A 72 -18.99 15.05 10.55
C GLY A 72 -17.80 15.61 9.76
N GLU A 73 -16.69 14.88 9.64
CA GLU A 73 -15.63 15.22 8.69
C GLU A 73 -16.09 15.06 7.24
N ASP A 74 -15.48 15.81 6.32
CA ASP A 74 -15.74 15.67 4.89
C ASP A 74 -15.16 14.35 4.37
N TRP A 75 -16.04 13.36 4.20
CA TRP A 75 -15.66 12.04 3.72
C TRP A 75 -14.97 12.07 2.35
N ARG A 76 -15.24 13.08 1.51
CA ARG A 76 -14.61 13.22 0.18
C ARG A 76 -13.14 13.57 0.31
N ALA A 77 -12.85 14.61 1.08
CA ALA A 77 -11.49 15.04 1.36
C ALA A 77 -10.71 13.91 2.04
N TRP A 78 -11.34 13.25 3.03
CA TRP A 78 -10.75 12.09 3.71
C TRP A 78 -10.47 10.94 2.74
N PHE A 79 -11.41 10.59 1.86
CA PHE A 79 -11.25 9.48 0.91
C PHE A 79 -10.06 9.71 -0.03
N LEU A 80 -9.92 10.94 -0.55
CA LEU A 80 -8.77 11.31 -1.39
C LEU A 80 -7.46 11.18 -0.61
N GLU A 81 -7.42 11.75 0.59
CA GLU A 81 -6.21 11.75 1.43
C GLU A 81 -5.80 10.34 1.87
N ASN A 82 -6.77 9.48 2.20
CA ASN A 82 -6.50 8.07 2.53
C ASN A 82 -5.78 7.35 1.39
N HIS A 83 -6.20 7.57 0.14
CA HIS A 83 -5.58 6.93 -1.02
C HIS A 83 -4.26 7.57 -1.45
N ARG A 84 -4.07 8.88 -1.22
CA ARG A 84 -2.75 9.52 -1.38
C ARG A 84 -1.73 8.93 -0.43
N ARG A 85 -2.08 8.81 0.84
CA ARG A 85 -1.21 8.18 1.85
C ARG A 85 -0.93 6.74 1.52
N PHE A 86 -1.95 6.00 1.07
CA PHE A 86 -1.77 4.63 0.65
C PHE A 86 -0.78 4.53 -0.51
N ARG A 87 -0.89 5.41 -1.51
CA ARG A 87 0.09 5.51 -2.60
C ARG A 87 1.49 5.81 -2.09
N ILE A 88 1.65 6.76 -1.17
CA ILE A 88 2.94 7.10 -0.57
C ILE A 88 3.54 5.85 0.10
N ALA A 89 2.77 5.14 0.93
CA ALA A 89 3.23 3.92 1.60
C ALA A 89 3.67 2.82 0.61
N LEU A 90 2.93 2.63 -0.50
CA LEU A 90 3.33 1.68 -1.54
C LEU A 90 4.64 2.06 -2.26
N LEU A 91 4.88 3.37 -2.41
CA LEU A 91 6.04 3.91 -3.11
C LEU A 91 7.27 4.11 -2.20
N ASP A 92 7.09 4.05 -0.88
CA ASP A 92 8.19 4.19 0.10
C ASP A 92 9.17 3.00 0.02
N HIS A 93 8.70 1.86 -0.48
CA HIS A 93 9.52 0.67 -0.68
C HIS A 93 9.66 0.29 -2.16
N ARG A 94 10.85 -0.22 -2.53
CA ARG A 94 11.07 -0.83 -3.84
C ARG A 94 10.15 -2.03 -4.03
N ASP A 95 9.50 -2.13 -5.18
CA ASP A 95 8.49 -3.17 -5.45
C ASP A 95 7.34 -3.21 -4.40
N GLY A 96 7.13 -2.15 -3.62
CA GLY A 96 6.11 -2.11 -2.56
C GLY A 96 4.68 -2.34 -3.08
N ALA A 97 4.35 -1.82 -4.27
CA ALA A 97 3.07 -2.10 -4.91
C ALA A 97 2.93 -3.56 -5.34
N ARG A 98 4.02 -4.19 -5.81
CA ARG A 98 4.05 -5.63 -6.15
C ARG A 98 3.93 -6.50 -4.91
N LEU A 99 4.57 -6.11 -3.81
CA LEU A 99 4.48 -6.79 -2.52
C LEU A 99 3.05 -6.76 -1.99
N HIS A 100 2.38 -5.61 -2.09
CA HIS A 100 0.99 -5.46 -1.65
C HIS A 100 0.00 -6.19 -2.57
N ALA A 101 0.26 -6.25 -3.87
CA ALA A 101 -0.62 -6.90 -4.84
C ALA A 101 -0.86 -8.39 -4.50
N GLY A 102 -2.13 -8.75 -4.27
CA GLY A 102 -2.52 -10.12 -3.90
C GLY A 102 -2.40 -10.44 -2.41
N SER A 103 -2.01 -9.47 -1.58
CA SER A 103 -2.10 -9.57 -0.12
C SER A 103 -3.56 -9.40 0.34
N THR A 104 -3.84 -9.95 1.54
CA THR A 104 -5.12 -9.74 2.24
C THR A 104 -4.80 -9.06 3.55
N PRO A 105 -5.44 -7.91 3.88
CA PRO A 105 -5.25 -7.26 5.17
C PRO A 105 -5.49 -8.24 6.32
N SER A 106 -4.61 -8.22 7.31
CA SER A 106 -4.71 -9.07 8.49
C SER A 106 -4.69 -8.25 9.79
N GLY A 107 -5.09 -8.87 10.90
CA GLY A 107 -5.06 -8.25 12.23
C GLY A 107 -5.65 -6.84 12.29
N ASP A 108 -4.86 -5.90 12.79
CA ASP A 108 -5.25 -4.51 13.03
C ASP A 108 -5.55 -3.75 11.73
N THR A 109 -4.82 -4.02 10.65
CA THR A 109 -5.05 -3.40 9.34
C THR A 109 -6.44 -3.75 8.80
N ARG A 110 -6.88 -5.00 8.99
CA ARG A 110 -8.24 -5.43 8.64
C ARG A 110 -9.29 -4.71 9.49
N ASP A 111 -9.06 -4.62 10.79
CA ASP A 111 -10.02 -4.00 11.72
C ASP A 111 -10.14 -2.49 11.45
N ARG A 112 -9.04 -1.82 11.08
CA ARG A 112 -9.05 -0.43 10.59
C ARG A 112 -9.78 -0.27 9.27
N LEU A 113 -9.64 -1.20 8.32
CA LEU A 113 -10.41 -1.17 7.08
C LEU A 113 -11.93 -1.21 7.37
N VAL A 114 -12.36 -2.06 8.31
CA VAL A 114 -13.78 -2.12 8.73
C VAL A 114 -14.25 -0.79 9.32
N GLN A 115 -13.43 -0.14 10.15
CA GLN A 115 -13.75 1.17 10.73
C GLN A 115 -13.85 2.27 9.67
N LYS A 116 -12.94 2.28 8.68
CA LYS A 116 -12.96 3.19 7.52
C LYS A 116 -14.24 3.02 6.70
N LEU A 117 -14.68 1.78 6.46
CA LEU A 117 -15.96 1.50 5.81
C LEU A 117 -17.14 2.02 6.65
N GLY A 118 -17.11 1.77 7.97
CA GLY A 118 -18.13 2.26 8.89
C GLY A 118 -18.25 3.79 8.91
N PHE A 119 -17.14 4.52 8.75
CA PHE A 119 -17.16 5.98 8.60
C PHE A 119 -17.84 6.43 7.30
N LEU A 120 -17.55 5.78 6.17
CA LEU A 120 -18.20 6.09 4.90
C LEU A 120 -19.71 5.84 4.96
N GLU A 121 -20.14 4.74 5.60
CA GLU A 121 -21.56 4.45 5.82
C GLU A 121 -22.23 5.52 6.70
N GLN A 122 -21.58 5.93 7.81
CA GLN A 122 -22.06 7.01 8.68
C GLN A 122 -22.10 8.38 7.98
N SER A 123 -21.33 8.54 6.89
CA SER A 123 -21.33 9.72 6.04
C SER A 123 -22.44 9.72 4.98
N GLY A 124 -23.29 8.68 4.99
CA GLY A 124 -24.47 8.57 4.13
C GLY A 124 -24.29 7.73 2.88
N LEU A 125 -23.14 7.05 2.71
CA LEU A 125 -22.96 6.13 1.59
C LEU A 125 -23.66 4.80 1.87
N PRO A 126 -24.38 4.21 0.89
CA PRO A 126 -24.80 2.82 0.98
C PRO A 126 -23.60 1.90 1.19
N GLN A 127 -23.74 0.87 2.02
CA GLN A 127 -22.66 -0.07 2.33
C GLN A 127 -22.00 -0.68 1.08
N ALA A 128 -22.81 -1.09 0.10
CA ALA A 128 -22.33 -1.67 -1.15
C ALA A 128 -21.40 -0.69 -1.90
N ASP A 129 -21.74 0.60 -1.90
CA ASP A 129 -20.97 1.64 -2.57
C ASP A 129 -19.71 2.01 -1.80
N ALA A 130 -19.78 2.07 -0.46
CA ALA A 130 -18.60 2.30 0.37
C ALA A 130 -17.54 1.20 0.13
N ILE A 131 -17.97 -0.07 0.08
CA ILE A 131 -17.10 -1.21 -0.24
C ILE A 131 -16.56 -1.10 -1.68
N ALA A 132 -17.44 -0.86 -2.66
CA ALA A 132 -17.05 -0.77 -4.06
C ALA A 132 -16.07 0.38 -4.31
N GLY A 133 -16.32 1.55 -3.74
CA GLY A 133 -15.49 2.74 -3.84
C GLY A 133 -14.11 2.54 -3.23
N MET A 134 -14.04 2.02 -2.00
CA MET A 134 -12.76 1.69 -1.36
C MET A 134 -11.97 0.66 -2.18
N LEU A 135 -12.60 -0.42 -2.64
CA LEU A 135 -11.93 -1.45 -3.45
C LEU A 135 -11.46 -0.89 -4.80
N ALA A 136 -12.27 -0.10 -5.49
CA ALA A 136 -11.93 0.50 -6.78
C ALA A 136 -10.74 1.45 -6.65
N ALA A 137 -10.79 2.38 -5.69
CA ALA A 137 -9.71 3.33 -5.46
C ALA A 137 -8.43 2.65 -4.96
N SER A 138 -8.53 1.60 -4.12
CA SER A 138 -7.36 0.84 -3.68
C SER A 138 -6.68 0.10 -4.84
N ARG A 139 -7.45 -0.59 -5.69
CA ARG A 139 -6.93 -1.28 -6.88
C ARG A 139 -6.33 -0.31 -7.89
N PHE A 140 -6.98 0.83 -8.12
CA PHE A 140 -6.44 1.90 -8.94
C PHE A 140 -5.11 2.42 -8.39
N THR A 141 -5.03 2.65 -7.07
CA THR A 141 -3.82 3.14 -6.40
C THR A 141 -2.66 2.15 -6.57
N VAL A 142 -2.92 0.85 -6.34
CA VAL A 142 -1.93 -0.21 -6.56
C VAL A 142 -1.49 -0.26 -8.01
N GLY A 143 -2.42 -0.23 -8.97
CA GLY A 143 -2.10 -0.22 -10.40
C GLY A 143 -1.27 0.99 -10.82
N SER A 144 -1.62 2.19 -10.36
CA SER A 144 -0.86 3.41 -10.61
C SER A 144 0.56 3.34 -10.02
N ALA A 145 0.70 2.80 -8.81
CA ALA A 145 2.01 2.63 -8.19
C ALA A 145 2.86 1.56 -8.88
N LEU A 146 2.24 0.47 -9.37
CA LEU A 146 2.92 -0.56 -10.16
C LEU A 146 3.52 0.01 -11.45
N GLU A 147 2.75 0.80 -12.20
CA GLU A 147 3.22 1.45 -13.43
C GLU A 147 4.39 2.41 -13.12
N GLN A 148 4.29 3.21 -12.06
CA GLN A 148 5.38 4.10 -11.66
C GLN A 148 6.64 3.34 -11.23
N GLN A 149 6.51 2.23 -10.49
CA GLN A 149 7.65 1.44 -10.04
C GLN A 149 8.30 0.63 -11.18
N ALA A 150 7.55 0.32 -12.24
CA ALA A 150 8.04 -0.37 -13.41
C ALA A 150 8.69 0.55 -14.45
N ASP A 151 8.51 1.87 -14.32
CA ASP A 151 9.03 2.88 -15.25
C ASP A 151 10.58 2.93 -15.21
N PRO A 152 11.26 2.50 -16.30
CA PRO A 152 12.72 2.46 -16.36
C PRO A 152 13.33 3.87 -16.39
N ASP A 153 12.62 4.86 -16.92
CA ASP A 153 13.13 6.22 -17.04
C ASP A 153 13.09 6.95 -15.68
N GLN A 154 12.17 6.57 -14.78
CA GLN A 154 12.22 6.95 -13.36
C GLN A 154 13.40 6.28 -12.64
N ALA A 155 13.60 4.97 -12.85
CA ALA A 155 14.71 4.23 -12.24
C ALA A 155 16.10 4.76 -12.67
N GLU A 156 16.22 5.27 -13.89
CA GLU A 156 17.46 5.85 -14.43
C GLU A 156 17.54 7.39 -14.29
N GLY A 157 16.52 8.05 -13.76
CA GLY A 157 16.47 9.52 -13.58
C GLY A 157 16.38 10.31 -14.89
N ARG A 158 15.85 9.70 -15.96
CA ARG A 158 15.81 10.22 -17.35
C ARG A 158 14.42 10.67 -17.83
N ALA A 159 13.34 10.28 -17.14
CA ALA A 159 11.95 10.42 -17.62
C ALA A 159 11.47 11.87 -17.83
N VAL A 160 11.92 12.78 -16.96
CA VAL A 160 11.23 14.06 -16.75
C VAL A 160 11.26 14.97 -18.00
N ALA A 161 12.27 14.83 -18.86
CA ALA A 161 12.47 15.76 -19.98
C ALA A 161 11.69 15.42 -21.27
N ALA A 162 11.35 14.14 -21.51
CA ALA A 162 10.71 13.72 -22.76
C ALA A 162 9.17 13.79 -22.68
N GLU A 163 8.60 13.45 -21.52
CA GLU A 163 7.15 13.41 -21.31
C GLU A 163 6.51 14.80 -21.20
N GLU A 164 7.24 15.76 -20.62
CA GLU A 164 6.82 17.18 -20.50
C GLU A 164 6.55 17.81 -21.87
N HIS A 165 7.29 17.40 -22.91
CA HIS A 165 7.15 17.91 -24.28
C HIS A 165 5.90 17.38 -25.02
N LEU A 166 5.31 16.28 -24.56
CA LEU A 166 4.14 15.65 -25.17
C LEU A 166 2.83 15.97 -24.42
N GLY A 167 2.89 16.72 -23.32
CA GLY A 167 1.72 17.02 -22.48
C GLY A 167 1.16 15.79 -21.77
N ILE A 168 1.95 14.73 -21.63
CA ILE A 168 1.59 13.54 -20.87
C ILE A 168 1.67 13.91 -19.38
N PRO A 169 0.61 13.68 -18.58
CA PRO A 169 0.65 13.97 -17.16
C PRO A 169 1.68 13.06 -16.47
N THR A 170 2.43 13.62 -15.52
CA THR A 170 3.28 12.83 -14.62
C THR A 170 2.47 11.74 -13.90
N HIS A 171 3.13 10.70 -13.39
CA HIS A 171 2.49 9.64 -12.60
C HIS A 171 1.64 10.19 -11.44
N GLU A 172 2.08 11.27 -10.79
CA GLU A 172 1.32 11.93 -9.72
C GLU A 172 0.08 12.64 -10.26
N GLN A 173 0.22 13.42 -11.34
CA GLN A 173 -0.92 14.11 -11.97
C GLN A 173 -1.97 13.13 -12.50
N ALA A 174 -1.54 12.03 -13.13
CA ALA A 174 -2.42 10.97 -13.62
C ALA A 174 -3.15 10.27 -12.46
N PHE A 175 -2.44 9.98 -11.37
CA PHE A 175 -3.04 9.44 -10.15
C PHE A 175 -4.12 10.37 -9.57
N GLU A 176 -3.80 11.65 -9.37
CA GLU A 176 -4.75 12.64 -8.83
C GLU A 176 -5.98 12.85 -9.73
N ALA A 177 -5.81 12.78 -11.05
CA ALA A 177 -6.92 12.84 -11.98
C ALA A 177 -7.81 11.59 -11.87
N GLY A 178 -7.24 10.39 -11.91
CA GLY A 178 -7.98 9.13 -11.83
C GLY A 178 -8.69 8.94 -10.49
N LEU A 179 -8.03 9.27 -9.38
CA LEU A 179 -8.64 9.19 -8.04
C LEU A 179 -9.85 10.13 -7.90
N ARG A 180 -9.78 11.34 -8.47
CA ARG A 180 -10.92 12.25 -8.52
C ARG A 180 -12.05 11.72 -9.39
N MET A 181 -11.76 11.08 -10.53
CA MET A 181 -12.79 10.45 -11.36
C MET A 181 -13.52 9.33 -10.60
N ILE A 182 -12.79 8.52 -9.83
CA ILE A 182 -13.40 7.48 -8.98
C ILE A 182 -14.30 8.09 -7.90
N LEU A 183 -13.82 9.14 -7.21
CA LEU A 183 -14.62 9.84 -6.20
C LEU A 183 -15.92 10.40 -6.81
N VAL A 184 -15.83 11.12 -7.93
CA VAL A 184 -17.01 11.68 -8.60
C VAL A 184 -17.98 10.58 -9.05
N GLY A 185 -17.45 9.46 -9.55
CA GLY A 185 -18.27 8.28 -9.88
C GLY A 185 -19.03 7.75 -8.67
N LEU A 186 -18.34 7.57 -7.55
CA LEU A 186 -18.92 7.13 -6.28
C LEU A 186 -20.03 8.09 -5.80
N GLU A 187 -19.81 9.40 -5.89
CA GLU A 187 -20.82 10.39 -5.53
C GLU A 187 -22.09 10.32 -6.39
N VAL A 188 -21.95 9.99 -7.67
CA VAL A 188 -23.09 9.89 -8.58
C VAL A 188 -23.87 8.61 -8.33
N THR A 189 -23.18 7.48 -8.11
CA THR A 189 -23.83 6.17 -7.88
C THR A 189 -24.49 6.05 -6.52
N SER A 190 -23.98 6.77 -5.51
CA SER A 190 -24.49 6.75 -4.14
C SER A 190 -25.63 7.74 -3.85
N ARG A 191 -26.11 8.47 -4.87
CA ARG A 191 -27.32 9.29 -4.71
C ARG A 191 -28.56 8.38 -4.71
N PRO A 192 -29.48 8.57 -3.75
CA PRO A 192 -30.75 7.85 -3.73
C PRO A 192 -31.64 8.17 -4.93
#